data_AF-Q1WA80-F1
#
_entry.id   AF-Q1WA80-F1
#
_cell.length_a   1.000
_cell.length_b   1.000
_cell.length_c   1.000
_cell.angle_alpha   90.00
_cell.angle_beta   90.00
_cell.angle_gamma   90.00
#
_symmetry.space_group_name_H-M   'P 1'
#
loop_
_entity.id
_entity.type
_entity.pdbx_description
1 polymer ?
#
loop_
_entity_poly.entity_id
_entity_poly.type
_entity_poly.pdbx_seq_one_letter_code
_entity_poly.pdbx_strand_id
1 'polypeptide(L)'
;SKSLYPVKYKAIVFRPFKGEVVDAVVTQVNKVGLFTEIGPMSCFISRHSIPSEMEFDPNSNPPCYKTVDEDVVIQQEDEIRLKIVG
;
A
#
# COMPACT_ATOMS: atom_id res chain seq x y z
N SER A 1 14.04 48.06 4.94
CA SER A 1 14.94 46.90 5.13
C SER A 1 14.09 45.66 5.33
N LYS A 2 14.39 44.54 4.68
CA LYS A 2 13.75 43.24 5.00
C LYS A 2 14.65 42.53 6.01
N SER A 3 14.08 42.12 7.15
CA SER A 3 14.78 41.30 8.15
C SER A 3 14.41 39.83 7.94
N LEU A 4 15.40 38.94 8.04
CA LEU A 4 15.24 37.50 7.88
C LEU A 4 15.70 36.82 9.18
N TYR A 5 14.84 35.98 9.75
CA TYR A 5 15.08 35.32 11.04
C TYR A 5 15.05 33.80 10.86
N PRO A 6 16.20 33.11 10.93
CA PRO A 6 16.24 31.66 10.84
C PRO A 6 15.67 31.03 12.12
N VAL A 7 14.67 30.16 11.98
CA VAL A 7 14.05 29.43 13.09
C VAL A 7 14.41 27.95 13.01
N LYS A 8 14.90 27.39 14.12
CA LYS A 8 15.12 25.95 14.28
C LYS A 8 13.98 25.37 15.10
N TYR A 9 13.40 24.27 14.64
CA TYR A 9 12.34 23.55 15.34
C TYR A 9 12.50 22.04 15.11
N LYS A 10 11.89 21.23 15.99
CA LYS A 10 11.75 19.79 15.78
C LYS A 10 10.39 19.53 15.13
N ALA A 11 10.36 18.63 14.16
CA ALA A 11 9.13 18.22 13.48
C ALA A 11 9.01 16.70 13.52
N ILE A 12 7.77 16.21 13.59
CA ILE A 12 7.46 14.83 13.25
C ILE A 12 7.35 14.77 11.72
N VAL A 13 8.05 13.83 11.11
CA VAL A 13 8.03 13.62 9.67
C VAL A 13 7.72 12.16 9.38
N PHE A 14 6.95 11.92 8.32
CA PHE A 14 6.78 10.59 7.75
C PHE A 14 7.79 10.42 6.62
N ARG A 15 8.72 9.46 6.77
CA ARG A 15 9.82 9.23 5.82
C ARG A 15 9.94 7.74 5.49
N PRO A 16 9.11 7.23 4.56
CA PRO A 16 9.20 5.85 4.10
C PRO A 16 10.56 5.60 3.44
N PHE A 17 11.09 4.38 3.59
CA PHE A 17 12.38 4.01 2.99
C PHE A 17 12.34 2.66 2.27
N LYS A 18 13.19 2.51 1.25
CA LYS A 18 13.32 1.27 0.50
C LYS A 18 13.73 0.12 1.43
N GLY A 19 12.99 -0.99 1.35
CA GLY A 19 13.17 -2.17 2.17
C GLY A 19 12.37 -2.16 3.48
N GLU A 20 11.75 -1.03 3.84
CA GLU A 20 10.87 -0.95 5.01
C GLU A 20 9.64 -1.85 4.81
N VAL A 21 9.29 -2.60 5.85
CA VAL A 21 8.08 -3.39 5.90
C VAL A 21 7.07 -2.64 6.76
N VAL A 22 5.92 -2.33 6.18
CA VAL A 22 4.88 -1.49 6.79
C VAL A 22 3.52 -2.15 6.63
N ASP A 23 2.61 -1.80 7.54
CA ASP A 23 1.19 -2.16 7.42
C ASP A 23 0.49 -1.06 6.60
N ALA A 24 -0.45 -1.46 5.74
CA ALA A 24 -1.14 -0.61 4.78
C ALA A 24 -2.61 -1.04 4.65
N VAL A 25 -3.49 -0.09 4.34
CA VAL A 25 -4.91 -0.37 4.08
C VAL A 25 -5.14 -0.43 2.58
N VAL A 26 -5.79 -1.49 2.08
CA VAL A 26 -6.16 -1.62 0.67
C VAL A 26 -7.31 -0.68 0.33
N THR A 27 -7.09 0.26 -0.59
CA THR A 27 -8.12 1.20 -1.04
C THR A 27 -8.77 0.81 -2.35
N GLN A 28 -8.08 0.02 -3.19
CA GLN A 28 -8.66 -0.52 -4.42
C GLN A 28 -7.94 -1.79 -4.87
N VAL A 29 -8.72 -2.75 -5.36
CA VAL A 29 -8.23 -3.98 -6.00
C VAL A 29 -8.60 -3.98 -7.47
N ASN A 30 -7.65 -4.32 -8.35
CA ASN A 30 -7.91 -4.49 -9.78
C ASN A 30 -6.92 -5.48 -10.44
N LYS A 31 -7.15 -5.76 -11.73
CA LYS A 31 -6.32 -6.71 -12.49
C LYS A 31 -4.84 -6.31 -12.64
N VAL A 32 -4.48 -5.03 -12.46
CA VAL A 32 -3.08 -4.58 -12.57
C VAL A 32 -2.34 -4.62 -11.24
N GLY A 33 -3.06 -4.65 -10.11
CA GLY A 33 -2.47 -4.69 -8.79
C GLY A 33 -3.40 -4.22 -7.66
N LEU A 34 -2.78 -3.74 -6.59
CA LEU A 34 -3.45 -3.18 -5.40
C LEU A 34 -3.05 -1.72 -5.23
N PHE A 35 -4.02 -0.86 -4.96
CA PHE A 35 -3.78 0.46 -4.38
C PHE A 35 -3.98 0.38 -2.87
N THR A 36 -3.06 0.98 -2.14
CA THR A 36 -3.03 0.96 -0.68
C THR A 36 -2.66 2.34 -0.12
N GLU A 37 -3.00 2.59 1.13
CA GLU A 37 -2.59 3.77 1.88
C GLU A 37 -1.76 3.39 3.12
N ILE A 38 -0.67 4.12 3.33
CA ILE A 38 0.20 4.03 4.51
C ILE A 38 0.20 5.43 5.14
N GLY A 39 -0.78 5.69 6.00
CA GLY A 39 -1.06 7.04 6.49
C GLY A 39 -1.27 8.00 5.30
N PRO A 40 -0.44 9.06 5.16
CA PRO A 40 -0.62 10.05 4.09
C PRO A 40 -0.07 9.61 2.72
N MET A 41 0.55 8.43 2.59
CA MET A 41 1.17 7.98 1.34
C MET A 41 0.34 6.92 0.65
N SER A 42 0.04 7.13 -0.63
CA SER A 42 -0.49 6.09 -1.51
C SER A 42 0.65 5.17 -2.02
N CYS A 43 0.43 3.87 -2.00
CA CYS A 43 1.37 2.88 -2.50
C CYS A 43 0.66 1.93 -3.48
N PHE A 44 1.30 1.67 -4.62
CA PHE A 44 0.81 0.75 -5.64
C PHE A 44 1.65 -0.53 -5.63
N ILE A 45 0.99 -1.68 -5.51
CA ILE A 45 1.60 -3.00 -5.61
C ILE A 45 1.21 -3.59 -6.96
N SER A 46 2.16 -3.62 -7.90
CA SER A 46 1.95 -4.28 -9.20
C SER A 46 1.64 -5.76 -9.04
N ARG A 47 0.79 -6.32 -9.90
CA ARG A 47 0.55 -7.77 -10.00
C ARG A 47 1.83 -8.60 -10.10
N HIS A 48 2.88 -8.06 -10.73
CA HIS A 48 4.18 -8.74 -10.85
C HIS A 48 4.95 -8.86 -9.52
N SER A 49 4.57 -8.06 -8.51
CA SER A 49 5.12 -8.11 -7.15
C SER A 49 4.24 -8.91 -6.18
N ILE A 50 3.04 -9.31 -6.61
CA ILE A 50 2.11 -10.16 -5.83
C ILE A 50 2.48 -11.63 -6.10
N PRO A 51 2.46 -12.51 -5.07
CA PRO A 51 2.71 -13.94 -5.26
C PRO A 51 1.88 -14.56 -6.39
N SER A 52 2.43 -15.58 -7.06
CA SER A 52 1.79 -16.19 -8.24
C SER A 52 0.47 -16.88 -7.91
N GLU A 53 0.37 -17.44 -6.71
CA GLU A 53 -0.78 -18.16 -6.16
C GLU A 53 -2.00 -17.27 -5.89
N MET A 54 -1.84 -15.95 -5.85
CA MET A 54 -2.93 -15.00 -5.68
C MET A 54 -3.50 -14.61 -7.04
N GLU A 55 -4.76 -14.94 -7.28
CA GLU A 55 -5.47 -14.67 -8.52
C GLU A 55 -6.49 -13.54 -8.34
N PHE A 56 -6.57 -12.65 -9.34
CA PHE A 56 -7.56 -11.58 -9.33
C PHE A 56 -8.93 -12.13 -9.72
N ASP A 57 -9.91 -11.93 -8.86
CA ASP A 57 -11.32 -12.28 -9.10
C ASP A 57 -12.17 -11.02 -9.26
N PRO A 58 -12.55 -10.64 -10.50
CA PRO A 58 -13.43 -9.50 -10.75
C PRO A 58 -14.91 -9.80 -10.47
N ASN A 59 -15.28 -11.07 -10.30
CA ASN A 59 -16.67 -11.50 -10.10
C ASN A 59 -17.05 -11.55 -8.62
N SER A 60 -16.05 -11.60 -7.73
CA SER A 60 -16.24 -11.40 -6.30
C SER A 60 -16.80 -9.99 -6.02
N ASN A 61 -17.60 -9.88 -4.97
CA ASN A 61 -18.21 -8.60 -4.55
C ASN A 61 -17.90 -8.36 -3.06
N PRO A 62 -16.83 -7.62 -2.73
CA PRO A 62 -16.00 -6.78 -3.62
C PRO A 62 -14.96 -7.59 -4.45
N PRO A 63 -14.44 -7.02 -5.56
CA PRO A 63 -13.32 -7.62 -6.29
C PRO A 63 -12.09 -7.82 -5.40
N CYS A 64 -11.39 -8.93 -5.57
CA CYS A 64 -10.31 -9.33 -4.66
C CYS A 64 -9.13 -10.00 -5.37
N TYR A 65 -8.02 -10.14 -4.65
CA TYR A 65 -7.02 -11.18 -4.93
C TYR A 65 -7.22 -12.32 -3.93
N LYS A 66 -7.22 -13.57 -4.41
CA LYS A 66 -7.37 -14.73 -3.52
C LYS A 66 -6.53 -15.92 -3.96
N THR A 67 -6.18 -16.79 -3.03
CA THR A 67 -5.61 -18.09 -3.37
C THR A 67 -6.68 -19.02 -3.97
N VAL A 68 -6.24 -20.04 -4.71
CA VAL A 68 -7.15 -21.01 -5.36
C VAL A 68 -7.97 -21.81 -4.34
N ASP A 69 -7.39 -22.09 -3.18
CA ASP A 69 -8.07 -22.73 -2.04
C ASP A 69 -8.92 -21.75 -1.20
N GLU A 70 -8.89 -20.47 -1.53
CA GLU A 70 -9.58 -19.38 -0.83
C GLU A 70 -9.14 -19.17 0.64
N ASP A 71 -8.01 -19.75 1.05
CA ASP A 71 -7.45 -19.59 2.41
C ASP A 71 -7.00 -18.15 2.69
N VAL A 72 -6.58 -17.42 1.65
CA VAL A 72 -6.20 -16.00 1.74
C VAL A 72 -6.99 -15.20 0.72
N VAL A 73 -7.63 -14.14 1.20
CA VAL A 73 -8.37 -13.16 0.39
C VAL A 73 -7.88 -11.76 0.77
N ILE A 74 -7.61 -10.93 -0.24
CA ILE A 74 -7.25 -9.52 -0.09
C ILE A 74 -8.25 -8.71 -0.91
N GLN A 75 -9.05 -7.89 -0.23
CA GLN A 75 -10.06 -7.02 -0.80
C GLN A 75 -9.96 -5.59 -0.25
N GLN A 76 -10.82 -4.69 -0.72
CA GLN A 76 -10.87 -3.32 -0.22
C GLN A 76 -11.12 -3.30 1.31
N GLU A 77 -10.48 -2.35 1.99
CA GLU A 77 -10.46 -2.13 3.44
C GLU A 77 -9.65 -3.15 4.26
N ASP A 78 -9.04 -4.16 3.63
CA ASP A 78 -8.16 -5.09 4.35
C ASP A 78 -6.83 -4.43 4.73
N GLU A 79 -6.32 -4.82 5.90
CA GLU A 79 -4.97 -4.49 6.36
C GLU A 79 -3.97 -5.52 5.84
N ILE A 80 -2.98 -5.08 5.08
CA ILE A 80 -1.92 -5.94 4.56
C ILE A 80 -0.54 -5.42 4.95
N ARG A 81 0.42 -6.34 4.98
CA ARG A 81 1.83 -6.00 5.17
C ARG A 81 2.57 -6.00 3.83
N LEU A 82 3.25 -4.90 3.53
CA LEU A 82 4.01 -4.76 2.30
C LEU A 82 5.45 -4.31 2.56
N LYS A 83 6.33 -4.55 1.59
CA LYS A 83 7.71 -4.04 1.58
C LYS A 83 7.85 -2.95 0.53
N ILE A 84 8.34 -1.78 0.93
CA ILE A 84 8.57 -0.65 0.02
C ILE A 84 9.77 -0.96 -0.89
N VAL A 85 9.57 -0.96 -2.21
CA VAL A 85 10.61 -1.32 -3.19
C VAL A 85 11.21 -0.12 -3.94
N GLY A 86 10.46 0.97 -4.08
CA GLY A 86 10.86 2.19 -4.78
C GLY A 86 9.69 3.15 -4.96
#